data_AF-A0A382Y1D0-F1
#
_entry.id   AF-A0A382Y1D0-F1
#
_cell.length_a   1.000
_cell.length_b   1.000
_cell.length_c   1.000
_cell.angle_alpha   90.00
_cell.angle_beta   90.00
_cell.angle_gamma   90.00
#
_symmetry.space_group_name_H-M   'P 1'
#
loop_
_entity.id
_entity.type
_entity.pdbx_description
1 polymer ?
#
loop_
_entity_poly.entity_id
_entity_poly.type
_entity_poly.pdbx_seq_one_letter_code
_entity_poly.pdbx_strand_id
1 'polypeptide(L)'
;VIEIPSHFWLDQPDTPFPDLSLALKEPNGLIAIGGDLSIERLLDAYSKGIFPWYSEGEPILWYSPDPRMVITPDKFHLSKSLRKITHSSRFEVRIDTAFEDVIT
;
A
#
# COMPACT_ATOMS: atom_id res chain seq x y z
N VAL A 1 -12.77 -4.52 -22.16
CA VAL A 1 -12.51 -5.52 -21.11
C VAL A 1 -11.01 -5.52 -20.91
N ILE A 2 -10.52 -5.25 -19.71
CA ILE A 2 -9.08 -5.33 -19.41
C ILE A 2 -8.71 -6.81 -19.45
N GLU A 3 -7.78 -7.18 -20.32
CA GLU A 3 -7.26 -8.55 -20.36
C GLU A 3 -6.24 -8.71 -19.23
N ILE A 4 -6.59 -9.51 -18.23
CA ILE A 4 -5.69 -9.79 -17.10
C ILE A 4 -4.78 -10.96 -17.49
N PRO A 5 -3.44 -10.78 -17.44
CA PRO A 5 -2.53 -11.87 -17.73
C PRO A 5 -2.69 -13.03 -16.74
N SER A 6 -2.60 -14.26 -17.21
CA SER A 6 -2.74 -15.46 -16.35
C SER A 6 -1.72 -15.49 -15.21
N HIS A 7 -0.52 -14.94 -15.42
CA HIS A 7 0.53 -14.89 -14.41
C HIS A 7 0.27 -13.88 -13.28
N PHE A 8 -0.82 -13.11 -13.33
CA PHE A 8 -1.21 -12.22 -12.23
C PHE A 8 -1.92 -12.97 -11.11
N TRP A 9 -2.44 -14.17 -11.37
CA TRP A 9 -3.22 -14.92 -10.38
C TRP A 9 -2.31 -15.64 -9.39
N LEU A 10 -2.49 -15.34 -8.10
CA LEU A 10 -1.74 -15.91 -6.98
C LEU A 10 -2.48 -17.14 -6.44
N ASP A 11 -2.50 -18.20 -7.23
CA ASP A 11 -3.34 -19.40 -6.97
C ASP A 11 -2.84 -20.29 -5.82
N GLN A 12 -1.58 -20.16 -5.42
CA GLN A 12 -0.96 -20.93 -4.34
C GLN A 12 -0.30 -20.00 -3.32
N PRO A 13 -0.23 -20.38 -2.04
CA PRO A 13 0.40 -19.58 -0.99
C PRO A 13 1.84 -19.17 -1.30
N ASP A 14 2.58 -19.98 -2.04
CA ASP A 14 3.99 -19.73 -2.41
C ASP A 14 4.16 -19.13 -3.83
N THR A 15 3.07 -18.81 -4.53
CA THR A 15 3.17 -18.17 -5.86
C THR A 15 3.85 -16.80 -5.70
N PRO A 16 4.99 -16.55 -6.35
CA PRO A 16 5.70 -15.29 -6.23
C PRO A 16 4.95 -14.17 -6.95
N PHE A 17 5.12 -12.93 -6.48
CA PHE A 17 4.70 -11.76 -7.25
C PHE A 17 5.39 -11.70 -8.63
N PRO A 18 4.69 -11.29 -9.69
CA PRO A 18 5.30 -11.02 -10.98
C PRO A 18 6.38 -9.94 -10.92
N ASP A 19 7.20 -9.86 -11.98
CA ASP A 19 8.16 -8.78 -12.16
C ASP A 19 7.42 -7.43 -12.24
N LEU A 20 7.88 -6.42 -11.49
CA LEU A 20 7.22 -5.10 -11.41
C LEU A 20 7.08 -4.41 -12.77
N SER A 21 7.97 -4.70 -13.73
CA SER A 21 7.89 -4.15 -15.09
C SER A 21 6.64 -4.60 -15.86
N LEU A 22 5.94 -5.63 -15.37
CA LEU A 22 4.70 -6.15 -15.94
C LEU A 22 3.44 -5.46 -15.40
N ALA A 23 3.58 -4.55 -14.43
CA ALA A 23 2.45 -3.84 -13.85
C ALA A 23 1.65 -3.10 -14.94
N LEU A 24 0.32 -3.18 -14.86
CA LEU A 24 -0.54 -2.54 -15.85
C LEU A 24 -0.38 -1.03 -15.78
N LYS A 25 -0.40 -0.40 -16.96
CA LYS A 25 -0.52 1.06 -17.05
C LYS A 25 -1.91 1.53 -16.65
N GLU A 26 -2.94 0.74 -16.97
CA GLU A 26 -4.32 1.04 -16.63
C GLU A 26 -5.11 -0.24 -16.29
N PRO A 27 -5.66 -0.38 -15.07
CA PRO A 27 -5.50 0.52 -13.92
C PRO A 27 -4.05 0.61 -13.46
N ASN A 28 -3.58 1.82 -13.16
CA ASN A 28 -2.17 2.08 -12.87
C ASN A 28 -1.64 1.23 -11.71
N GLY A 29 -0.70 0.36 -12.02
CA GLY A 29 0.07 -0.42 -11.07
C GLY A 29 -0.49 -1.79 -10.75
N LEU A 30 -1.65 -2.21 -11.28
CA LEU A 30 -2.17 -3.54 -10.99
C LEU A 30 -1.14 -4.60 -11.44
N ILE A 31 -0.74 -5.48 -10.53
CA ILE A 31 0.35 -6.46 -10.77
C ILE A 31 -0.02 -7.90 -10.37
N ALA A 32 -0.98 -8.08 -9.45
CA ALA A 32 -1.44 -9.42 -9.07
C ALA A 32 -2.86 -9.41 -8.49
N ILE A 33 -3.50 -10.58 -8.50
CA ILE A 33 -4.86 -10.83 -8.02
C ILE A 33 -4.87 -12.12 -7.18
N GLY A 34 -5.58 -12.11 -6.06
CA GLY A 34 -5.76 -13.26 -5.18
C GLY A 34 -4.66 -13.41 -4.12
N GLY A 35 -4.41 -14.66 -3.74
CA GLY A 35 -3.55 -15.00 -2.60
C GLY A 35 -4.25 -14.75 -1.26
N ASP A 36 -3.48 -14.29 -0.28
CA ASP A 36 -3.92 -14.07 1.10
C ASP A 36 -3.24 -12.82 1.70
N LEU A 37 -3.63 -12.47 2.93
CA LEU A 37 -2.99 -11.40 3.72
C LEU A 37 -2.17 -11.97 4.88
N SER A 38 -1.50 -13.12 4.67
CA SER A 38 -0.53 -13.64 5.62
C SER A 38 0.61 -12.65 5.86
N ILE A 39 1.26 -12.76 7.02
CA ILE A 39 2.37 -11.87 7.40
C ILE A 39 3.50 -12.01 6.38
N GLU A 40 3.82 -13.24 5.99
CA GLU A 40 4.88 -13.58 5.05
C GLU A 40 4.64 -12.91 3.68
N ARG A 41 3.40 -13.00 3.17
CA ARG A 41 3.02 -12.40 1.88
C ARG A 41 3.00 -10.88 1.92
N LEU A 42 2.51 -10.28 3.00
CA LEU A 42 2.53 -8.83 3.19
C LEU A 42 3.97 -8.32 3.24
N LEU A 43 4.85 -8.95 4.00
CA LEU A 43 6.26 -8.57 4.08
C LEU A 43 6.96 -8.69 2.71
N ASP A 44 6.71 -9.77 1.97
CA ASP A 44 7.23 -9.93 0.60
C ASP A 44 6.73 -8.82 -0.32
N ALA A 45 5.42 -8.52 -0.31
CA ALA A 45 4.82 -7.46 -1.10
C ALA A 45 5.44 -6.09 -0.81
N TYR A 46 5.45 -5.66 0.47
CA TYR A 46 5.97 -4.36 0.86
C TYR A 46 7.47 -4.23 0.56
N SER A 47 8.25 -5.29 0.68
CA SER A 47 9.68 -5.29 0.32
C SER A 47 9.94 -5.02 -1.16
N LYS A 48 8.98 -5.37 -2.02
CA LYS A 48 8.99 -5.16 -3.48
C LYS A 48 8.26 -3.88 -3.90
N GLY A 49 7.79 -3.07 -2.95
CA GLY A 49 6.99 -1.87 -3.24
C GLY A 49 5.55 -2.15 -3.67
N ILE A 50 5.05 -3.37 -3.45
CA ILE A 50 3.70 -3.81 -3.76
C ILE A 50 2.82 -3.63 -2.51
N PHE A 51 1.57 -3.20 -2.68
CA PHE A 51 0.60 -3.10 -1.59
C PHE A 51 -0.78 -3.64 -1.99
N PRO A 52 -1.54 -4.22 -1.05
CA PRO A 52 -2.90 -4.66 -1.32
C PRO A 52 -3.85 -3.46 -1.27
N TRP A 53 -4.78 -3.37 -2.23
CA TRP A 53 -5.83 -2.35 -2.24
C TRP A 53 -7.04 -2.84 -3.04
N TYR A 54 -8.15 -3.12 -2.37
CA TYR A 54 -9.33 -3.74 -2.97
C TYR A 54 -10.59 -3.35 -2.18
N SER A 55 -11.75 -3.46 -2.82
CA SER A 55 -13.07 -3.17 -2.21
C SER A 55 -13.70 -4.42 -1.61
N GLU A 56 -14.72 -4.23 -0.76
CA GLU A 56 -15.51 -5.34 -0.25
C GLU A 56 -16.14 -6.15 -1.41
N GLY A 57 -16.00 -7.48 -1.36
CA GLY A 57 -16.48 -8.39 -2.40
C GLY A 57 -15.54 -8.58 -3.59
N GLU A 58 -14.45 -7.80 -3.69
CA GLU A 58 -13.39 -8.03 -4.68
C GLU A 58 -12.38 -9.07 -4.17
N PRO A 59 -11.71 -9.81 -5.07
CA PRO A 59 -10.50 -10.54 -4.68
C PRO A 59 -9.43 -9.54 -4.21
N ILE A 60 -8.43 -10.02 -3.46
CA ILE A 60 -7.28 -9.18 -3.10
C ILE A 60 -6.60 -8.71 -4.40
N LEU A 61 -6.47 -7.40 -4.56
CA LEU A 61 -5.76 -6.79 -5.67
C LEU A 61 -4.46 -6.17 -5.16
N TRP A 62 -3.37 -6.38 -5.89
CA TRP A 62 -2.04 -5.92 -5.52
C TRP A 62 -1.54 -4.87 -6.52
N TYR A 63 -0.99 -3.77 -6.01
CA TYR A 63 -0.60 -2.61 -6.81
C TYR A 63 0.85 -2.19 -6.59
N SER A 64 1.50 -1.75 -7.66
CA SER A 64 2.77 -1.02 -7.69
C SER A 64 2.72 0.07 -8.79
N PRO A 65 2.10 1.24 -8.51
CA PRO A 65 1.86 2.28 -9.51
C PRO A 65 3.14 2.99 -9.93
N ASP A 66 3.15 3.43 -11.20
CA ASP A 66 4.19 4.27 -11.79
C ASP A 66 3.53 5.52 -12.42
N PRO A 67 3.85 6.75 -11.95
CA PRO A 67 4.78 7.08 -10.87
C PRO A 67 4.25 6.75 -9.47
N ARG A 68 5.16 6.43 -8.54
CA ARG A 68 4.84 6.21 -7.12
C ARG A 68 4.82 7.54 -6.36
N MET A 69 3.74 7.78 -5.60
CA MET A 69 3.69 8.91 -4.67
C MET A 69 4.61 8.68 -3.47
N VAL A 70 5.51 9.62 -3.23
CA VAL A 70 6.44 9.61 -2.10
C VAL A 70 6.47 11.00 -1.44
N ILE A 71 6.65 11.02 -0.12
CA ILE A 71 6.92 12.24 0.64
C ILE A 71 8.20 12.00 1.42
N THR A 72 9.24 12.79 1.15
CA THR A 72 10.44 12.79 1.99
C THR A 72 10.28 13.81 3.12
N PRO A 73 10.80 13.54 4.33
CA PRO A 73 10.60 14.43 5.48
C PRO A 73 11.05 15.89 5.24
N ASP A 74 12.10 16.10 4.44
CA ASP A 74 12.62 17.42 4.09
C ASP A 74 11.70 18.22 3.14
N LYS A 75 10.81 17.53 2.40
CA LYS A 75 9.85 18.14 1.48
C LYS A 75 8.48 18.39 2.12
N PHE A 76 8.28 17.95 3.36
CA PHE A 76 7.02 18.15 4.04
C PHE A 76 6.73 19.65 4.25
N HIS A 77 5.62 20.13 3.71
CA HIS A 77 5.19 21.52 3.86
C HIS A 77 4.49 21.71 5.23
N LEU A 78 5.25 22.16 6.23
CA LEU A 78 4.68 22.56 7.52
C LEU A 78 4.09 23.97 7.46
N SER A 79 2.77 24.06 7.28
CA SER A 79 2.05 25.33 7.24
C SER A 79 2.17 26.10 8.57
N LYS A 80 2.02 27.44 8.51
CA LYS A 80 2.10 28.30 9.70
C LYS A 80 1.03 27.96 10.75
N SER A 81 -0.18 27.58 10.32
CA SER A 81 -1.27 27.18 11.21
C SER A 81 -0.98 25.83 11.88
N LEU A 82 -0.50 24.84 11.12
CA LEU A 82 -0.13 23.54 11.68
C LEU A 82 1.02 23.68 12.69
N ARG A 83 2.02 24.51 12.40
CA ARG A 83 3.10 24.82 13.35
C ARG A 83 2.58 25.39 14.66
N LYS A 84 1.58 26.28 14.64
CA LYS A 84 0.98 26.82 15.86
C LYS A 84 0.26 25.73 16.66
N ILE A 85 -0.44 24.82 15.98
CA ILE A 85 -1.15 23.70 16.61
C ILE A 85 -0.16 22.77 17.31
N THR A 86 0.94 22.39 16.66
CA THR A 86 1.93 21.48 17.26
C THR A 86 2.60 22.06 18.51
N HIS A 87 2.68 23.38 18.65
CA HIS A 87 3.24 24.06 19.84
C HIS A 87 2.18 24.40 20.90
N SER A 88 0.89 24.14 20.65
CA SER A 88 -0.19 24.57 21.53
C SER A 88 -0.49 23.63 22.70
N SER A 89 0.25 22.53 22.84
CA SER A 89 0.02 21.45 23.82
C SER A 89 -1.41 20.88 23.82
N ARG A 90 -2.19 21.14 22.76
CA ARG A 90 -3.56 20.65 22.60
C ARG A 90 -3.63 19.15 22.28
N PHE A 91 -2.53 18.59 21.77
CA PHE A 91 -2.42 17.20 21.38
C PHE A 91 -1.14 16.62 21.99
N GLU A 92 -1.25 15.39 22.47
CA GLU A 92 -0.11 14.53 22.79
C GLU A 92 0.14 13.61 21.60
N VAL A 93 1.39 13.48 21.17
CA VAL A 93 1.78 12.52 20.13
C VAL A 93 2.50 11.37 20.80
N ARG A 94 1.99 10.16 20.59
CA ARG A 94 2.56 8.91 21.09
C ARG A 94 2.79 7.98 19.91
N ILE A 95 3.76 7.08 20.02
CA ILE A 95 4.15 6.12 18.97
C ILE A 95 3.82 4.72 19.48
N ASP A 96 3.15 3.91 18.67
CA ASP A 96 2.82 2.51 18.92
C ASP A 96 2.08 2.23 20.25
N THR A 97 1.24 3.17 20.71
CA THR A 97 0.53 3.01 21.99
C THR A 97 -0.91 2.50 21.88
N ALA A 98 -1.51 2.55 20.69
CA ALA A 98 -2.92 2.19 20.47
C ALA A 98 -3.18 1.86 18.99
N PHE A 99 -2.50 0.85 18.43
CA PHE A 99 -2.60 0.53 17.00
C PHE A 99 -4.03 0.14 16.59
N GLU A 100 -4.69 -0.70 17.38
CA GLU A 100 -6.07 -1.15 17.10
C GLU A 100 -7.03 0.05 17.02
N ASP A 101 -7.00 0.96 18.00
CA ASP A 101 -7.83 2.17 17.99
C ASP A 101 -7.54 3.12 16.81
N VAL A 102 -6.33 3.08 16.25
CA VAL A 102 -5.93 3.92 15.11
C VAL A 102 -6.40 3.34 13.77
N ILE A 103 -6.46 2.01 13.64
CA ILE A 103 -6.81 1.34 12.38
C ILE A 103 -8.31 1.03 12.23
N THR A 104 -9.09 1.11 13.32
CA THR A 104 -10.55 0.85 13.33
C THR A 104 -11.39 2.12 13.20
#